data_AF-A0A8D3CI23-F1
#
_entry.id   AF-A0A8D3CI23-F1
#
_cell.length_a   1.000
_cell.length_b   1.000
_cell.length_c   1.000
_cell.angle_alpha   90.00
_cell.angle_beta   90.00
_cell.angle_gamma   90.00
#
_symmetry.space_group_name_H-M   'P 1'
#
loop_
_entity.id
_entity.type
_entity.pdbx_description
1 polymer ?
#
loop_
_entity_poly.entity_id
_entity_poly.type
_entity_poly.pdbx_seq_one_letter_code
_entity_poly.pdbx_strand_id
1 'polypeptide(L)'
;MSRQVVRSSKFRHVFGQPVKNDQCYDDIRISQMTWDSCFCSANPKFVAMIVDASGGGAFMVLPLSKTGRIDMSYPTVCGHTGPVLDIEFCPHNDNIIASGSEDCSVMIWEIPDGGLTSPLTEPVVKLEGHSKRVGILSCGITQKLLNGFQRHLVEGWNMGQERTHSILARIRT
;
A
#
# COMPACT_ATOMS: atom_id res chain seq x y z
N MET A 1 43.20 -25.83 -20.20
CA MET A 1 42.54 -24.55 -20.45
C MET A 1 41.04 -24.73 -20.23
N SER A 2 40.47 -24.23 -19.13
CA SER A 2 39.04 -24.37 -18.84
C SER A 2 38.24 -23.36 -19.66
N ARG A 3 37.31 -23.84 -20.49
CA ARG A 3 36.33 -22.96 -21.16
C ARG A 3 35.33 -22.51 -20.10
N GLN A 4 35.45 -21.27 -19.64
CA GLN A 4 34.41 -20.64 -18.84
C GLN A 4 33.17 -20.46 -19.73
N VAL A 5 32.17 -21.32 -19.54
CA VAL A 5 30.85 -21.17 -20.17
C VAL A 5 30.16 -20.01 -19.49
N VAL A 6 30.28 -18.81 -20.08
CA VAL A 6 29.60 -17.63 -19.55
C VAL A 6 28.09 -17.84 -19.72
N ARG A 7 27.35 -17.99 -18.62
CA ARG A 7 25.90 -18.20 -18.62
C ARG A 7 25.22 -17.04 -19.36
N SER A 8 24.66 -17.31 -20.54
CA SER A 8 23.91 -16.32 -21.32
C SER A 8 22.65 -15.92 -20.56
N SER A 9 22.49 -14.63 -20.27
CA SER A 9 21.25 -14.08 -19.71
C SER A 9 20.73 -12.99 -20.63
N LYS A 10 19.44 -13.03 -20.96
CA LYS A 10 18.76 -11.94 -21.69
C LYS A 10 18.74 -10.63 -20.90
N PHE A 11 18.89 -10.71 -19.58
CA PHE A 11 18.85 -9.57 -18.66
C PHE A 11 20.24 -9.04 -18.29
N ARG A 12 21.30 -9.51 -18.97
CA ARG A 12 22.68 -9.12 -18.67
C ARG A 12 22.91 -7.60 -18.73
N HIS A 13 22.11 -6.89 -19.53
CA HIS A 13 22.27 -5.46 -19.80
C HIS A 13 21.07 -4.63 -19.31
N VAL A 14 20.31 -5.11 -18.32
CA VAL A 14 19.27 -4.31 -17.67
C VAL A 14 19.93 -3.27 -16.77
N PHE A 15 19.55 -2.01 -16.91
CA PHE A 15 19.99 -0.90 -16.06
C PHE A 15 18.82 0.01 -15.72
N GLY A 16 18.89 0.68 -14.56
CA GLY A 16 17.89 1.66 -14.13
C GLY A 16 18.21 3.04 -14.70
N GLN A 17 17.19 3.74 -15.19
CA GLN A 17 17.29 5.12 -15.62
C GLN A 17 16.31 5.95 -14.77
N PRO A 18 16.79 6.86 -13.90
CA PRO A 18 15.90 7.76 -13.19
C PRO A 18 15.19 8.70 -14.16
N VAL A 19 13.95 9.04 -13.83
CA VAL A 19 13.17 10.04 -14.55
C VAL A 19 13.68 11.45 -14.23
N LYS A 20 13.28 12.43 -15.04
CA LYS A 20 13.62 13.84 -14.80
C LYS A 20 12.83 14.38 -13.60
N ASN A 21 13.34 15.42 -12.94
CA ASN A 21 12.72 16.00 -11.74
C ASN A 21 11.27 16.48 -11.97
N ASP A 22 10.93 16.97 -13.16
CA ASP A 22 9.55 17.37 -13.52
C ASP A 22 8.56 16.19 -13.58
N GLN A 23 9.08 14.96 -13.60
CA GLN A 23 8.33 13.71 -13.57
C GLN A 23 8.39 13.02 -12.20
N CYS A 24 9.08 13.61 -11.22
CA CYS A 24 9.11 13.17 -9.83
C CYS A 24 7.93 13.74 -9.04
N TYR A 25 7.75 13.28 -7.80
CA TYR A 25 6.84 13.88 -6.83
C TYR A 25 7.68 14.58 -5.75
N ASP A 26 7.64 15.91 -5.73
CA ASP A 26 8.50 16.71 -4.86
C ASP A 26 7.72 17.33 -3.70
N ASP A 27 8.43 17.73 -2.64
CA ASP A 27 7.91 18.37 -1.41
C ASP A 27 6.93 17.50 -0.58
N ILE A 28 7.06 16.17 -0.67
CA ILE A 28 6.30 15.23 0.15
C ILE A 28 7.04 14.92 1.45
N ARG A 29 6.35 15.06 2.57
CA ARG A 29 6.85 14.71 3.91
C ARG A 29 6.62 13.23 4.20
N ILE A 30 7.51 12.38 3.69
CA ILE A 30 7.48 10.93 3.93
C ILE A 30 7.68 10.64 5.42
N SER A 31 6.96 9.63 5.91
CA SER A 31 7.03 9.18 7.30
C SER A 31 8.46 8.85 7.73
N GLN A 32 8.87 9.35 8.91
CA GLN A 32 10.17 9.05 9.52
C GLN A 32 10.16 7.86 10.47
N MET A 33 9.08 7.08 10.45
CA MET A 33 8.95 5.92 11.32
C MET A 33 10.03 4.87 11.08
N THR A 34 10.52 4.27 12.15
CA THR A 34 11.44 3.13 12.09
C THR A 34 10.63 1.84 11.91
N TRP A 35 10.27 1.52 10.67
CA TRP A 35 9.57 0.28 10.32
C TRP A 35 10.05 -0.28 8.97
N ASP A 36 10.15 -1.61 8.86
CA ASP A 36 10.67 -2.29 7.67
C ASP A 36 9.58 -2.53 6.61
N SER A 37 8.81 -1.49 6.27
CA SER A 37 7.89 -1.50 5.11
C SER A 37 8.46 -0.68 3.95
N CYS A 38 7.96 -0.91 2.74
CA CYS A 38 8.31 -0.13 1.56
C CYS A 38 7.83 1.34 1.64
N PHE A 39 6.92 1.68 2.57
CA PHE A 39 6.29 3.01 2.75
C PHE A 39 5.59 3.60 1.53
N CYS A 40 5.64 2.92 0.40
CA CYS A 40 4.99 3.29 -0.82
C CYS A 40 4.36 2.06 -1.49
N SER A 41 3.25 2.29 -2.17
CA SER A 41 2.57 1.31 -3.01
C SER A 41 2.13 2.02 -4.28
N ALA A 42 2.16 1.35 -5.42
CA ALA A 42 1.77 1.95 -6.69
C ALA A 42 0.99 0.95 -7.53
N ASN A 43 0.07 1.46 -8.32
CA ASN A 43 -0.68 0.70 -9.31
C ASN A 43 -0.76 1.52 -10.63
N PRO A 44 -1.44 1.05 -11.68
CA PRO A 44 -1.52 1.77 -12.95
C PRO A 44 -2.19 3.16 -12.91
N LYS A 45 -2.85 3.56 -11.81
CA LYS A 45 -3.58 4.82 -11.67
C LYS A 45 -2.97 5.77 -10.65
N PHE A 46 -2.47 5.23 -9.55
CA PHE A 46 -2.06 5.99 -8.39
C PHE A 46 -0.71 5.53 -7.83
N VAL A 47 -0.01 6.47 -7.18
CA VAL A 47 1.05 6.18 -6.22
C VAL A 47 0.56 6.59 -4.84
N ALA A 48 0.80 5.74 -3.85
CA ALA A 48 0.50 5.99 -2.46
C ALA A 48 1.79 5.97 -1.64
N MET A 49 1.91 6.89 -0.69
CA MET A 49 3.09 7.04 0.17
C MET A 49 2.65 7.35 1.60
N ILE A 50 3.23 6.68 2.58
CA ILE A 50 3.00 6.96 3.99
C ILE A 50 3.70 8.29 4.34
N VAL A 51 2.96 9.22 4.93
CA VAL A 51 3.44 10.57 5.24
C VAL A 51 3.41 10.83 6.75
N ASP A 52 4.22 11.78 7.19
CA ASP A 52 4.17 12.26 8.57
C ASP A 52 2.80 12.92 8.85
N ALA A 53 2.18 12.52 9.96
CA ALA A 53 0.95 13.13 10.47
C ALA A 53 1.22 13.72 11.86
N SER A 54 0.66 14.90 12.15
CA SER A 54 0.81 15.56 13.46
C SER A 54 0.03 14.88 14.59
N GLY A 55 -0.92 14.01 14.25
CA GLY A 55 -1.71 13.21 15.19
C GLY A 55 -2.37 12.05 14.47
N GLY A 56 -2.18 10.83 14.98
CA GLY A 56 -2.63 9.59 14.33
C GLY A 56 -1.69 9.12 13.21
N GLY A 57 -2.26 8.54 12.16
CA GLY A 57 -1.51 8.07 10.99
C GLY A 57 -2.18 8.50 9.69
N ALA A 58 -1.36 8.85 8.70
CA ALA A 58 -1.83 9.28 7.39
C ALA A 58 -0.97 8.73 6.25
N PHE A 59 -1.57 8.65 5.08
CA PHE A 59 -0.86 8.41 3.83
C PHE A 59 -1.44 9.30 2.73
N MET A 60 -0.62 9.62 1.74
CA MET A 60 -1.01 10.40 0.57
C MET A 60 -1.25 9.46 -0.62
N VAL A 61 -2.24 9.78 -1.45
CA VAL A 61 -2.51 9.09 -2.71
C VAL A 61 -2.55 10.11 -3.83
N LEU A 62 -1.69 9.95 -4.83
CA LEU A 62 -1.55 10.85 -5.97
C LEU A 62 -1.87 10.10 -7.26
N PRO A 63 -2.66 10.68 -8.18
CA PRO A 63 -2.72 10.21 -9.56
C PRO A 63 -1.32 10.19 -10.19
N LEU A 64 -0.99 9.18 -11.00
CA LEU A 64 0.33 9.10 -11.65
C LEU A 64 0.65 10.29 -12.56
N SER A 65 -0.37 11.00 -13.02
CA SER A 65 -0.25 12.23 -13.82
C SER A 65 0.10 13.48 -13.00
N LYS A 66 0.00 13.41 -11.67
CA LYS A 66 0.21 14.55 -10.76
C LYS A 66 1.68 14.63 -10.34
N THR A 67 2.57 14.92 -11.29
CA THR A 67 4.01 15.08 -11.04
C THR A 67 4.38 16.53 -10.70
N GLY A 68 5.63 16.72 -10.28
CA GLY A 68 6.22 17.98 -9.83
C GLY A 68 5.99 18.23 -8.33
N ARG A 69 6.03 19.51 -7.96
CA ARG A 69 5.86 19.97 -6.59
C ARG A 69 4.42 19.74 -6.09
N ILE A 70 4.28 18.98 -5.01
CA ILE A 70 3.01 18.73 -4.35
C ILE A 70 2.79 19.79 -3.26
N ASP A 71 1.59 20.36 -3.21
CA ASP A 71 1.23 21.35 -2.20
C ASP A 71 1.14 20.69 -0.81
N MET A 72 1.61 21.37 0.24
CA MET A 72 1.54 20.84 1.61
C MET A 72 0.10 20.64 2.11
N SER A 73 -0.87 21.33 1.52
CA SER A 73 -2.31 21.20 1.79
C SER A 73 -2.99 20.11 0.95
N TYR A 74 -2.24 19.38 0.11
CA TYR A 74 -2.82 18.30 -0.67
C TYR A 74 -3.49 17.26 0.24
N PRO A 75 -4.74 16.86 -0.06
CA PRO A 75 -5.51 16.00 0.82
C PRO A 75 -4.85 14.62 1.00
N THR A 76 -4.97 14.11 2.22
CA THR A 76 -4.44 12.82 2.63
C THR A 76 -5.55 11.90 3.12
N VAL A 77 -5.25 10.62 3.25
CA VAL A 77 -6.11 9.65 3.91
C VAL A 77 -5.75 9.62 5.39
N CYS A 78 -6.71 9.96 6.24
CA CYS A 78 -6.54 10.23 7.67
C CYS A 78 -7.72 9.68 8.48
N GLY A 79 -7.71 8.38 8.80
CA GLY A 79 -8.64 7.82 9.80
C GLY A 79 -7.99 6.97 10.88
N HIS A 80 -6.71 6.60 10.71
CA HIS A 80 -5.99 5.86 11.72
C HIS A 80 -5.65 6.73 12.94
N THR A 81 -5.85 6.18 14.14
CA THR A 81 -5.55 6.89 15.39
C THR A 81 -4.10 6.71 15.84
N GLY A 82 -3.35 5.86 15.12
CA GLY A 82 -1.92 5.64 15.31
C GLY A 82 -1.21 5.60 13.95
N PRO A 83 0.13 5.66 13.96
CA PRO A 83 0.87 5.73 12.71
C PRO A 83 0.61 4.57 11.76
N VAL A 84 0.56 4.85 10.46
CA VAL A 84 0.39 3.85 9.40
C VAL A 84 1.74 3.17 9.17
N LEU A 85 1.74 1.84 9.24
CA LEU A 85 2.95 1.01 9.15
C LEU A 85 3.09 0.38 7.77
N ASP A 86 1.97 0.13 7.09
CA ASP A 86 1.99 -0.49 5.76
C ASP A 86 0.75 -0.09 4.94
N ILE A 87 0.92 -0.04 3.62
CA ILE A 87 -0.15 0.28 2.66
C ILE A 87 -0.03 -0.59 1.41
N GLU A 88 -1.16 -1.05 0.88
CA GLU A 88 -1.15 -1.91 -0.30
C GLU A 88 -2.41 -1.78 -1.14
N PHE A 89 -2.23 -1.54 -2.45
CA PHE A 89 -3.33 -1.55 -3.40
C PHE A 89 -3.89 -2.95 -3.65
N CYS A 90 -5.19 -3.04 -3.86
CA CYS A 90 -5.84 -4.28 -4.27
C CYS A 90 -5.46 -4.62 -5.73
N PRO A 91 -4.96 -5.84 -6.04
CA PRO A 91 -4.61 -6.23 -7.40
C PRO A 91 -5.83 -6.46 -8.29
N HIS A 92 -7.04 -6.44 -7.73
CA HIS A 92 -8.29 -6.65 -8.46
C HIS A 92 -9.10 -5.35 -8.67
N ASN A 93 -8.69 -4.25 -8.02
CA ASN A 93 -9.36 -2.96 -8.14
C ASN A 93 -8.37 -1.84 -7.85
N ASP A 94 -8.04 -1.08 -8.89
CA ASP A 94 -7.05 0.00 -8.83
C ASP A 94 -7.49 1.17 -7.93
N ASN A 95 -8.76 1.23 -7.53
CA ASN A 95 -9.29 2.27 -6.65
C ASN A 95 -9.32 1.83 -5.18
N ILE A 96 -8.99 0.57 -4.86
CA ILE A 96 -9.04 0.10 -3.48
C ILE A 96 -7.62 -0.05 -2.92
N ILE A 97 -7.40 0.51 -1.74
CA ILE A 97 -6.16 0.41 -0.97
C ILE A 97 -6.45 0.00 0.47
N ALA A 98 -5.58 -0.83 1.03
CA ALA A 98 -5.60 -1.18 2.45
C ALA A 98 -4.47 -0.48 3.19
N SER A 99 -4.70 -0.16 4.47
CA SER A 99 -3.69 0.38 5.38
C SER A 99 -3.70 -0.35 6.72
N GLY A 100 -2.51 -0.63 7.24
CA GLY A 100 -2.29 -1.24 8.55
C GLY A 100 -1.60 -0.25 9.48
N SER A 101 -2.01 -0.23 10.74
CA SER A 101 -1.54 0.79 11.70
C SER A 101 -1.13 0.22 13.06
N GLU A 102 -0.39 1.03 13.80
CA GLU A 102 -0.11 0.82 15.22
C GLU A 102 -1.38 0.87 16.10
N ASP A 103 -2.48 1.44 15.60
CA ASP A 103 -3.79 1.40 16.27
C ASP A 103 -4.46 0.01 16.29
N CYS A 104 -3.75 -1.01 15.81
CA CYS A 104 -4.19 -2.41 15.78
C CYS A 104 -5.35 -2.68 14.81
N SER A 105 -5.68 -1.73 13.93
CA SER A 105 -6.71 -1.89 12.92
C SER A 105 -6.13 -1.99 11.50
N VAL A 106 -6.92 -2.58 10.61
CA VAL A 106 -6.74 -2.49 9.17
C VAL A 106 -7.92 -1.72 8.60
N MET A 107 -7.64 -0.71 7.79
CA MET A 107 -8.68 0.08 7.11
C MET A 107 -8.61 -0.12 5.61
N ILE A 108 -9.78 -0.21 4.97
CA ILE A 108 -9.94 -0.32 3.52
C ILE A 108 -10.53 0.99 3.01
N TRP A 109 -9.92 1.51 1.95
CA TRP A 109 -10.25 2.81 1.38
C TRP A 109 -10.59 2.69 -0.09
N GLU A 110 -11.57 3.47 -0.52
CA GLU A 110 -11.88 3.66 -1.94
C GLU A 110 -11.42 5.04 -2.37
N ILE A 111 -10.51 5.07 -3.34
CA ILE A 111 -9.91 6.27 -3.89
C ILE A 111 -10.71 6.70 -5.12
N PRO A 112 -11.21 7.94 -5.20
CA PRO A 112 -11.88 8.43 -6.39
C PRO A 112 -10.97 8.45 -7.62
N ASP A 113 -11.53 8.25 -8.81
CA ASP A 113 -10.76 8.20 -10.07
C ASP A 113 -9.89 9.43 -10.34
N GLY A 114 -10.36 10.62 -9.92
CA GLY A 114 -9.63 11.88 -10.07
C GLY A 114 -8.56 12.12 -8.98
N GLY A 115 -8.38 11.18 -8.05
CA GLY A 115 -7.63 11.40 -6.82
C GLY A 115 -8.46 12.11 -5.75
N LEU A 116 -7.81 12.47 -4.66
CA LEU A 116 -8.46 13.09 -3.51
C LEU A 116 -8.70 14.59 -3.74
N THR A 117 -9.91 15.07 -3.45
CA THR A 117 -10.27 16.50 -3.46
C THR A 117 -10.39 17.07 -2.04
N SER A 118 -10.60 16.21 -1.05
CA SER A 118 -10.68 16.53 0.37
C SER A 118 -10.06 15.38 1.17
N PRO A 119 -9.64 15.61 2.42
CA PRO A 119 -9.13 14.53 3.26
C PRO A 119 -10.14 13.38 3.37
N LEU A 120 -9.67 12.15 3.27
CA LEU A 120 -10.49 10.95 3.39
C LEU A 120 -10.35 10.39 4.81
N THR A 121 -11.39 10.54 5.63
CA THR A 121 -11.36 10.15 7.05
C THR A 121 -12.11 8.87 7.34
N GLU A 122 -13.15 8.59 6.57
CA GLU A 122 -14.02 7.43 6.75
C GLU A 122 -13.56 6.28 5.82
N PRO A 123 -13.14 5.14 6.37
CA PRO A 123 -12.85 3.97 5.57
C PRO A 123 -14.14 3.30 5.10
N VAL A 124 -14.08 2.58 3.98
CA VAL A 124 -15.17 1.72 3.52
C VAL A 124 -15.40 0.59 4.53
N VAL A 125 -14.30 0.05 5.08
CA VAL A 125 -14.32 -1.02 6.07
C VAL A 125 -13.21 -0.77 7.08
N LYS A 126 -13.54 -0.91 8.36
CA LYS A 126 -12.56 -1.01 9.45
C LYS A 126 -12.57 -2.42 10.00
N LEU A 127 -11.42 -3.08 9.97
CA LEU A 127 -11.21 -4.42 10.49
C LEU A 127 -10.49 -4.31 11.84
N GLU A 128 -11.17 -4.76 12.88
CA GLU A 128 -10.66 -4.79 14.25
C GLU A 128 -10.60 -6.25 14.70
N GLY A 129 -9.50 -6.65 15.34
CA GLY A 129 -9.29 -8.04 15.77
C GLY A 129 -7.87 -8.31 16.25
N HIS A 130 -6.90 -7.55 15.74
CA HIS A 130 -5.53 -7.62 16.23
C HIS A 130 -5.42 -6.93 17.59
N SER A 131 -4.71 -7.57 18.53
CA SER A 131 -4.39 -7.01 19.85
C SER A 131 -3.06 -6.25 19.87
N LYS A 132 -2.37 -6.17 18.72
CA LYS A 132 -1.08 -5.52 18.52
C LYS A 132 -1.05 -4.83 17.17
N ARG A 133 -0.06 -3.96 16.99
CA ARG A 133 0.20 -3.22 15.75
C ARG A 133 0.14 -4.11 14.50
N VAL A 134 -0.45 -3.59 13.43
CA VAL A 134 -0.54 -4.26 12.13
C VAL A 134 0.48 -3.63 11.19
N GLY A 135 1.61 -4.31 11.02
CA GLY A 135 2.75 -3.76 10.27
C GLY A 135 3.04 -4.42 8.92
N ILE A 136 2.26 -5.41 8.50
CA ILE A 136 2.44 -6.09 7.21
C ILE A 136 1.07 -6.41 6.62
N LEU A 137 0.86 -5.93 5.40
CA LEU A 137 -0.25 -6.27 4.52
C LEU A 137 0.27 -7.18 3.39
N SER A 138 -0.62 -8.01 2.82
CA SER A 138 -0.25 -8.82 1.65
C SER A 138 -1.49 -9.19 0.85
N CYS A 139 -1.88 -8.33 -0.07
CA CYS A 139 -3.04 -8.47 -0.90
C CYS A 139 -2.78 -9.56 -1.96
N GLY A 140 -3.43 -10.72 -1.76
CA GLY A 140 -3.25 -11.87 -2.65
C GLY A 140 -3.72 -11.60 -4.08
N ILE A 141 -2.96 -12.11 -5.05
CA ILE A 141 -3.25 -12.05 -6.52
C ILE A 141 -4.28 -13.13 -6.94
N THR A 142 -4.56 -14.10 -6.07
CA THR A 142 -5.42 -15.25 -6.42
C THR A 142 -6.60 -15.35 -5.45
N GLN A 143 -7.81 -15.05 -5.94
CA GLN A 143 -9.09 -15.30 -5.25
C GLN A 143 -9.36 -16.78 -4.87
N LYS A 144 -8.44 -17.74 -5.11
CA LYS A 144 -8.75 -19.19 -5.07
C LYS A 144 -7.74 -20.14 -4.40
N LEU A 145 -6.68 -19.66 -3.73
CA LEU A 145 -5.65 -20.55 -3.15
C LEU A 145 -5.63 -20.68 -1.62
N LEU A 146 -6.70 -20.30 -0.90
CA LEU A 146 -6.69 -20.29 0.58
C LEU A 146 -7.40 -21.44 1.29
N ASN A 147 -7.79 -22.52 0.60
CA ASN A 147 -8.37 -23.70 1.26
C ASN A 147 -7.31 -24.68 1.83
N GLY A 148 -6.01 -24.36 1.76
CA GLY A 148 -4.93 -25.31 2.10
C GLY A 148 -4.03 -24.94 3.29
N PHE A 149 -4.13 -23.74 3.86
CA PHE A 149 -3.22 -23.29 4.92
C PHE A 149 -3.96 -22.94 6.21
N GLN A 150 -4.97 -23.77 6.53
CA GLN A 150 -5.61 -23.80 7.84
C GLN A 150 -4.67 -24.46 8.83
N ARG A 151 -4.01 -23.62 9.63
CA ARG A 151 -3.39 -23.86 10.96
C ARG A 151 -2.12 -23.04 10.99
N HIS A 152 -2.26 -21.83 11.52
CA HIS A 152 -1.33 -21.03 12.33
C HIS A 152 -1.68 -19.56 12.04
N LEU A 153 -2.63 -19.07 12.83
CA LEU A 153 -3.00 -17.67 13.06
C LEU A 153 -3.04 -16.74 11.83
N VAL A 154 -4.08 -16.87 10.99
CA VAL A 154 -4.48 -15.82 10.04
C VAL A 154 -6.00 -15.80 10.00
N GLU A 155 -6.63 -14.75 10.54
CA GLU A 155 -8.06 -14.51 10.35
C GLU A 155 -8.27 -14.06 8.90
N GLY A 156 -8.71 -15.00 8.06
CA GLY A 156 -9.14 -14.71 6.70
C GLY A 156 -10.51 -14.05 6.74
N TRP A 157 -10.56 -12.74 6.51
CA TRP A 157 -11.82 -12.00 6.41
C TRP A 157 -12.47 -12.28 5.05
N ASN A 158 -13.63 -12.93 5.08
CA ASN A 158 -14.47 -13.16 3.92
C ASN A 158 -15.58 -12.09 3.91
N MET A 159 -15.46 -11.09 3.04
CA MET A 159 -16.49 -10.06 2.86
C MET A 159 -17.69 -10.69 2.14
N GLY A 160 -18.85 -10.75 2.80
CA GLY A 160 -20.07 -11.37 2.26
C GLY A 160 -20.57 -10.73 0.96
N GLN A 161 -21.03 -11.59 0.04
CA GLN A 161 -21.87 -11.43 -1.17
C GLN A 161 -22.40 -9.99 -1.46
N GLU A 162 -22.27 -9.36 -2.63
CA GLU A 162 -21.94 -9.78 -4.00
C GLU A 162 -20.99 -8.72 -4.62
N ARG A 163 -19.96 -9.16 -5.37
CA ARG A 163 -18.74 -8.41 -5.79
C ARG A 163 -17.62 -8.37 -4.75
N THR A 164 -17.09 -9.57 -4.47
CA THR A 164 -15.97 -9.81 -3.56
C THR A 164 -14.64 -9.29 -4.13
N HIS A 165 -14.13 -8.16 -3.63
CA HIS A 165 -12.69 -7.86 -3.64
C HIS A 165 -12.09 -8.40 -2.33
N SER A 166 -11.46 -9.57 -2.37
CA SER A 166 -10.81 -10.15 -1.20
C SER A 166 -9.44 -9.52 -1.01
N ILE A 167 -9.29 -8.64 -0.02
CA ILE A 167 -7.99 -8.19 0.46
C ILE A 167 -7.63 -9.12 1.62
N LEU A 168 -6.60 -9.95 1.41
CA LEU A 168 -5.97 -10.65 2.51
C LEU A 168 -4.95 -9.71 3.13
N ALA A 169 -5.06 -9.44 4.42
CA ALA A 169 -3.96 -8.88 5.18
C ALA A 169 -3.23 -10.05 5.83
N ARG A 170 -2.10 -10.49 5.28
CA ARG A 170 -1.29 -11.53 5.93
C ARG A 170 -0.25 -10.84 6.81
N ILE A 171 -0.55 -10.73 8.10
CA ILE A 171 0.44 -10.27 9.09
C ILE A 171 1.45 -11.41 9.33
N ARG A 172 2.73 -11.19 9.03
CA ARG A 172 3.82 -12.02 9.59
C ARG A 172 4.30 -11.35 10.87
N THR A 173 4.22 -12.06 12.00
CA THR A 173 4.96 -11.70 13.22
C THR A 173 6.42 -12.12 13.12
#